data_AF-A0A3N7C649-F1
#
_entry.id   AF-A0A3N7C649-F1
#
_cell.length_a   1.000
_cell.length_b   1.000
_cell.length_c   1.000
_cell.angle_alpha   90.00
_cell.angle_beta   90.00
_cell.angle_gamma   90.00
#
_symmetry.space_group_name_H-M   'P 1'
#
loop_
_entity.id
_entity.type
_entity.pdbx_description
1 polymer ?
#
loop_
_entity_poly.entity_id
_entity_poly.type
_entity_poly.pdbx_seq_one_letter_code
_entity_poly.pdbx_strand_id
1 'polypeptide(L)'
;MGRWRTELDNAFNSREFLTWAKAQGLDTKSLKLDPLLSELTGTVDGKTKTFSLSDDSGLADVSRVLLSIARAIAPGPASAFSYPWSEGKVPLYVVGRFYGMPIDLSPAQAADHRKKLQKGEPPEFPPLRYGEQRSVAALAEQGKALGDDANHHALLAALRSQVNDAEGKIDLNTVMLPLGMLRST
;
A
#
# COMPACT_ATOMS: atom_id res chain seq x y z
N MET A 1 -0.15 -12.14 -5.95
CA MET A 1 -1.06 -11.16 -5.32
C MET A 1 -1.13 -11.25 -3.79
N GLY A 2 -1.31 -12.43 -3.18
CA GLY A 2 -1.52 -12.57 -1.72
C GLY A 2 -0.50 -11.81 -0.85
N ARG A 3 0.81 -12.00 -1.10
CA ARG A 3 1.85 -11.27 -0.36
C ARG A 3 1.85 -9.76 -0.62
N TRP A 4 1.60 -9.34 -1.85
CA TRP A 4 1.48 -7.91 -2.20
C TRP A 4 0.33 -7.22 -1.46
N ARG A 5 -0.79 -7.93 -1.25
CA ARG A 5 -1.87 -7.46 -0.37
C ARG A 5 -1.38 -7.32 1.07
N THR A 6 -0.67 -8.31 1.61
CA THR A 6 -0.12 -8.22 2.97
C THR A 6 0.80 -7.01 3.15
N GLU A 7 1.69 -6.73 2.18
CA GLU A 7 2.54 -5.53 2.26
C GLU A 7 1.73 -4.23 2.18
N LEU A 8 0.67 -4.19 1.35
CA LEU A 8 -0.24 -3.04 1.30
C LEU A 8 -0.96 -2.83 2.63
N ASP A 9 -1.45 -3.92 3.23
CA ASP A 9 -2.11 -3.92 4.54
C ASP A 9 -1.13 -3.44 5.63
N ASN A 10 0.12 -3.88 5.60
CA ASN A 10 1.16 -3.44 6.55
C ASN A 10 1.50 -1.95 6.39
N ALA A 11 1.73 -1.49 5.16
CA ALA A 11 2.06 -0.09 4.89
C ALA A 11 0.89 0.84 5.25
N PHE A 12 -0.35 0.41 5.02
CA PHE A 12 -1.53 1.18 5.38
C PHE A 12 -1.77 1.24 6.89
N ASN A 13 -1.43 0.18 7.62
CA ASN A 13 -1.53 0.13 9.08
C ASN A 13 -0.24 0.57 9.78
N SER A 14 0.71 1.16 9.06
CA SER A 14 1.92 1.70 9.67
C SER A 14 1.54 2.81 10.66
N ARG A 15 2.29 2.90 11.77
CA ARG A 15 2.02 3.89 12.81
C ARG A 15 2.13 5.30 12.24
N GLU A 16 3.06 5.51 11.32
CA GLU A 16 3.41 6.75 10.67
C GLU A 16 2.24 7.24 9.81
N PHE A 17 1.73 6.36 8.93
CA PHE A 17 0.59 6.68 8.08
C PHE A 17 -0.65 6.96 8.93
N LEU A 18 -0.95 6.14 9.93
CA LEU A 18 -2.12 6.32 10.80
C LEU A 18 -2.02 7.61 11.64
N THR A 19 -0.82 7.95 12.12
CA THR A 19 -0.58 9.20 12.86
C THR A 19 -0.79 10.41 11.96
N TRP A 20 -0.25 10.38 10.75
CA TRP A 20 -0.46 11.43 9.75
C TRP A 20 -1.93 11.55 9.37
N ALA A 21 -2.61 10.45 9.05
CA ALA A 21 -4.02 10.44 8.67
C ALA A 21 -4.90 11.04 9.78
N LYS A 22 -4.61 10.70 11.04
CA LYS A 22 -5.29 11.30 12.20
C LYS A 22 -5.03 12.81 12.30
N ALA A 23 -3.81 13.27 12.10
CA ALA A 23 -3.47 14.70 12.12
C ALA A 23 -4.17 15.48 11.00
N GLN A 24 -4.41 14.85 9.85
CA GLN A 24 -5.15 15.42 8.73
C GLN A 24 -6.68 15.34 8.88
N GLY A 25 -7.22 14.68 9.91
CA GLY A 25 -8.66 14.42 10.03
C GLY A 25 -9.21 13.47 8.96
N LEU A 26 -8.35 12.64 8.37
CA LEU A 26 -8.68 11.74 7.27
C LEU A 26 -9.40 10.48 7.78
N ASP A 27 -10.59 10.20 7.23
CA ASP A 27 -11.28 8.92 7.41
C ASP A 27 -10.60 7.83 6.58
N THR A 28 -9.93 6.91 7.26
CA THR A 28 -9.20 5.79 6.65
C THR A 28 -10.09 4.61 6.25
N LYS A 29 -11.40 4.64 6.51
CA LYS A 29 -12.29 3.52 6.17
C LYS A 29 -12.49 3.32 4.68
N SER A 30 -12.31 4.37 3.88
CA SER A 30 -12.45 4.31 2.42
C SER A 30 -11.62 5.40 1.76
N LEU A 31 -10.44 5.01 1.31
CA LEU A 31 -9.54 5.84 0.53
C LEU A 31 -9.54 5.39 -0.93
N LYS A 32 -9.16 6.29 -1.82
CA LYS A 32 -8.81 6.00 -3.21
C LYS A 32 -7.32 6.28 -3.36
N LEU A 33 -6.58 5.24 -3.70
CA LEU A 33 -5.15 5.32 -4.03
C LEU A 33 -5.02 5.48 -5.53
N ASP A 34 -4.34 6.52 -6.01
CA ASP A 34 -3.92 6.67 -7.40
C ASP A 34 -2.39 6.58 -7.49
N PRO A 35 -1.83 5.40 -7.81
CA PRO A 35 -0.38 5.22 -7.87
C PRO A 35 0.27 5.87 -9.09
N LEU A 36 -0.49 6.28 -10.11
CA LEU A 36 0.04 7.01 -11.26
C LEU A 36 0.26 8.47 -10.89
N LEU A 37 -0.77 9.10 -10.32
CA LEU A 37 -0.71 10.49 -9.88
C LEU A 37 0.03 10.65 -8.55
N SER A 38 0.29 9.53 -7.86
CA SER A 38 0.85 9.52 -6.51
C SER A 38 -0.04 10.31 -5.55
N GLU A 39 -1.35 10.09 -5.70
CA GLU A 39 -2.39 10.78 -4.95
C GLU A 39 -3.12 9.82 -4.02
N LEU A 40 -3.58 10.40 -2.91
CA LEU A 40 -4.49 9.76 -1.97
C LEU A 40 -5.72 10.63 -1.84
N THR A 41 -6.88 10.11 -2.22
CA THR A 41 -8.16 10.80 -2.01
C THR A 41 -8.93 10.13 -0.89
N GLY A 42 -9.50 10.92 0.00
CA GLY A 42 -10.39 10.42 1.04
C GLY A 42 -11.27 11.53 1.60
N THR A 43 -11.98 11.21 2.68
CA THR A 43 -12.86 12.17 3.35
C THR A 43 -12.14 12.80 4.53
N VAL A 44 -12.05 14.12 4.55
CA VAL A 44 -11.54 14.93 5.67
C VAL A 44 -12.69 15.79 6.17
N ASP A 45 -13.07 15.64 7.44
CA ASP A 45 -14.16 16.38 8.07
C ASP A 45 -15.46 16.41 7.24
N GLY A 46 -15.80 15.28 6.63
CA GLY A 46 -16.99 15.11 5.79
C GLY A 46 -16.88 15.61 4.34
N LYS A 47 -15.72 16.12 3.92
CA LYS A 47 -15.47 16.60 2.55
C LYS A 47 -14.40 15.77 1.85
N THR A 48 -14.58 15.52 0.56
CA THR A 48 -13.55 14.87 -0.25
C THR A 48 -12.33 15.77 -0.38
N LYS A 49 -11.15 15.25 -0.05
CA LYS A 49 -9.86 15.90 -0.21
C LYS A 49 -8.90 14.95 -0.93
N THR A 50 -8.13 15.49 -1.86
CA THR A 50 -7.02 14.79 -2.51
C THR A 50 -5.71 15.34 -1.97
N PHE A 51 -4.84 14.44 -1.55
CA PHE A 51 -3.47 14.70 -1.16
C PHE A 51 -2.54 14.25 -2.28
N SER A 52 -1.44 14.98 -2.49
CA SER A 52 -0.42 14.71 -3.49
C SER A 52 0.97 14.78 -2.87
N LEU A 53 1.97 14.13 -3.48
CA LEU A 53 3.35 14.20 -2.98
C LEU A 53 3.96 15.61 -3.06
N SER A 54 3.36 16.50 -3.84
CA SER A 54 3.84 17.88 -4.03
C SER A 54 3.16 18.90 -3.12
N ASP A 55 2.16 18.50 -2.34
CA ASP A 55 1.49 19.41 -1.42
C ASP A 55 2.22 19.53 -0.06
N ASP A 56 1.73 20.43 0.78
CA ASP A 56 2.25 20.70 2.12
C ASP A 56 1.61 19.82 3.21
N SER A 57 0.86 18.79 2.84
CA SER A 57 0.16 17.93 3.80
C SER A 57 1.09 16.95 4.53
N GLY A 58 2.31 16.76 4.04
CA GLY A 58 3.25 15.75 4.55
C GLY A 58 3.02 14.34 4.01
N LEU A 59 2.14 14.15 3.01
CA LEU A 59 1.91 12.84 2.38
C LEU A 59 3.24 12.21 1.89
N ALA A 60 4.12 13.02 1.31
CA ALA A 60 5.41 12.58 0.76
C ALA A 60 6.35 11.92 1.78
N ASP A 61 6.16 12.20 3.07
CA ASP A 61 6.97 11.65 4.15
C ASP A 61 6.45 10.28 4.60
N VAL A 62 5.16 10.01 4.47
CA VAL A 62 4.51 8.82 5.07
C VAL A 62 3.98 7.80 4.07
N SER A 63 3.90 8.16 2.77
CA SER A 63 3.19 7.32 1.78
C SER A 63 4.09 6.71 0.71
N ARG A 64 5.42 6.88 0.78
CA ARG A 64 6.34 6.39 -0.26
C ARG A 64 6.22 4.89 -0.46
N VAL A 65 6.30 4.13 0.64
CA VAL A 65 6.17 2.67 0.61
C VAL A 65 4.76 2.26 0.18
N LEU A 66 3.73 2.89 0.75
CA LEU A 66 2.33 2.64 0.40
C LEU A 66 2.05 2.79 -1.10
N LEU A 67 2.46 3.92 -1.70
CA LEU A 67 2.25 4.21 -3.12
C LEU A 67 3.13 3.34 -4.03
N SER A 68 4.34 2.97 -3.58
CA SER A 68 5.22 2.05 -4.29
C SER A 68 4.60 0.66 -4.41
N ILE A 69 4.04 0.13 -3.33
CA ILE A 69 3.29 -1.13 -3.32
C ILE A 69 2.03 -1.02 -4.18
N ALA A 70 1.26 0.08 -4.05
CA ALA A 70 0.09 0.32 -4.88
C ALA A 70 0.42 0.33 -6.39
N ARG A 71 1.57 0.88 -6.77
CA ARG A 71 2.07 0.88 -8.15
C ARG A 71 2.46 -0.51 -8.63
N ALA A 72 3.04 -1.35 -7.78
CA ALA A 72 3.30 -2.75 -8.11
C ALA A 72 1.99 -3.55 -8.30
N ILE A 73 0.95 -3.22 -7.53
CA ILE A 73 -0.36 -3.86 -7.63
C ILE A 73 -1.06 -3.48 -8.94
N ALA A 74 -1.22 -2.18 -9.18
CA ALA A 74 -1.91 -1.62 -10.34
C ALA A 74 -0.97 -0.67 -11.12
N PRO A 75 -0.05 -1.20 -11.92
CA PRO A 75 0.78 -0.39 -12.81
C PRO A 75 -0.05 0.07 -14.02
N GLY A 76 0.06 1.34 -14.38
CA GLY A 76 -0.49 1.90 -15.61
C GLY A 76 -1.61 2.95 -15.43
N PRO A 77 -2.17 3.45 -16.54
CA PRO A 77 -3.25 4.43 -16.54
C PRO A 77 -4.56 3.88 -15.96
N ALA A 78 -5.36 4.77 -15.36
CA ALA A 78 -6.60 4.42 -14.64
C ALA A 78 -6.40 3.40 -13.51
N SER A 79 -5.19 3.32 -12.95
CA SER A 79 -4.81 2.35 -11.91
C SER A 79 -5.43 2.59 -10.55
N ALA A 80 -6.13 3.72 -10.37
CA ALA A 80 -6.71 4.03 -9.08
C ALA A 80 -7.65 2.92 -8.58
N PHE A 81 -7.60 2.66 -7.28
CA PHE A 81 -8.44 1.68 -6.61
C PHE A 81 -8.83 2.15 -5.21
N SER A 82 -10.02 1.74 -4.77
CA SER A 82 -10.47 1.96 -3.39
C SER A 82 -9.77 1.00 -2.44
N TYR A 83 -9.44 1.44 -1.24
CA TYR A 83 -8.78 0.67 -0.20
C TYR A 83 -9.12 1.29 1.20
N PRO A 84 -9.23 0.53 2.30
CA PRO A 84 -8.99 -0.90 2.47
C PRO A 84 -10.05 -1.78 1.81
N TRP A 85 -9.65 -2.99 1.43
CA TRP A 85 -10.58 -4.02 0.99
C TRP A 85 -11.07 -4.85 2.18
N SER A 86 -12.27 -5.42 2.07
CA SER A 86 -12.76 -6.36 3.07
C SER A 86 -11.85 -7.59 3.17
N GLU A 87 -11.80 -8.18 4.36
CA GLU A 87 -10.97 -9.36 4.61
C GLU A 87 -11.24 -10.49 3.61
N GLY A 88 -10.18 -11.01 3.01
CA GLY A 88 -10.25 -12.11 2.04
C GLY A 88 -10.81 -11.73 0.68
N LYS A 89 -11.22 -10.46 0.48
CA LYS A 89 -11.85 -10.00 -0.76
C LYS A 89 -10.97 -8.96 -1.44
N VAL A 90 -10.52 -9.26 -2.65
CA VAL A 90 -9.85 -8.28 -3.53
C VAL A 90 -10.77 -8.01 -4.71
N PRO A 91 -11.01 -6.74 -5.10
CA PRO A 91 -11.85 -6.45 -6.25
C PRO A 91 -11.32 -7.12 -7.52
N LEU A 92 -12.22 -7.69 -8.33
CA LEU A 92 -11.85 -8.44 -9.54
C LEU A 92 -11.03 -7.59 -10.52
N TYR A 93 -11.34 -6.29 -10.65
CA TYR A 93 -10.57 -5.39 -11.52
C TYR A 93 -9.12 -5.21 -11.03
N VAL A 94 -8.86 -5.23 -9.72
CA VAL A 94 -7.50 -5.17 -9.17
C VAL A 94 -6.76 -6.46 -9.45
N VAL A 95 -7.41 -7.62 -9.24
CA VAL A 95 -6.84 -8.94 -9.58
C VAL A 95 -6.52 -9.01 -11.07
N GLY A 96 -7.42 -8.53 -11.92
CA GLY A 96 -7.24 -8.51 -13.36
C GLY A 96 -6.03 -7.66 -13.76
N ARG A 97 -5.93 -6.42 -13.28
CA ARG A 97 -4.75 -5.55 -13.49
C ARG A 97 -3.46 -6.16 -12.96
N PHE A 98 -3.52 -6.85 -11.82
CA PHE A 98 -2.37 -7.53 -11.24
C PHE A 98 -1.84 -8.63 -12.18
N TYR A 99 -2.71 -9.39 -12.83
CA TYR A 99 -2.31 -10.47 -13.74
C TYR A 99 -2.31 -10.07 -15.23
N GLY A 100 -2.52 -8.80 -15.55
CA GLY A 100 -2.60 -8.32 -16.93
C GLY A 100 -3.85 -8.78 -17.68
N MET A 101 -4.87 -9.26 -16.97
CA MET A 101 -6.13 -9.69 -17.55
C MET A 101 -7.00 -8.50 -17.95
N PRO A 102 -7.79 -8.61 -19.04
CA PRO A 102 -8.78 -7.59 -19.39
C PRO A 102 -9.81 -7.43 -18.27
N ILE A 103 -10.04 -6.18 -17.85
CA ILE A 103 -10.96 -5.81 -16.75
C ILE A 103 -12.32 -5.35 -17.26
N ASP A 104 -12.39 -4.86 -18.50
CA ASP A 104 -13.62 -4.41 -19.15
C ASP A 104 -14.21 -5.56 -19.97
N LEU A 105 -14.57 -6.64 -19.28
CA LEU A 105 -15.24 -7.78 -19.91
C LEU A 105 -16.69 -7.42 -20.22
N SER A 106 -17.14 -7.69 -21.44
CA SER A 106 -18.57 -7.70 -21.74
C SER A 106 -19.29 -8.74 -20.87
N PRO A 107 -20.61 -8.60 -20.62
CA PRO A 107 -21.38 -9.58 -19.85
C PRO A 107 -21.21 -11.03 -20.36
N ALA A 108 -21.09 -11.22 -21.68
CA ALA A 108 -20.85 -12.52 -22.29
C ALA A 108 -19.46 -13.08 -21.95
N GLN A 109 -18.41 -12.26 -22.04
CA GLN A 109 -17.04 -12.65 -21.68
C GLN A 109 -16.93 -12.97 -20.18
N ALA A 110 -17.57 -12.17 -19.32
CA ALA A 110 -17.63 -12.44 -17.88
C ALA A 110 -18.36 -13.76 -17.57
N ALA A 111 -19.44 -14.07 -18.27
CA ALA A 111 -20.16 -15.33 -18.12
C ALA A 111 -19.32 -16.54 -18.58
N ASP A 112 -18.60 -16.41 -19.70
CA ASP A 112 -17.69 -17.46 -20.19
C ASP A 112 -16.52 -17.71 -19.22
N HIS A 113 -15.88 -16.65 -18.72
CA HIS A 113 -14.85 -16.74 -17.68
C HIS A 113 -15.34 -17.47 -16.43
N ARG A 114 -16.54 -17.14 -15.94
CA ARG A 114 -17.13 -17.83 -14.77
C ARG A 114 -17.35 -19.32 -15.05
N LYS A 115 -17.84 -19.70 -16.24
CA LYS A 115 -18.04 -21.10 -16.62
C LYS A 115 -16.71 -21.87 -16.68
N LYS A 116 -15.66 -21.29 -17.25
CA LYS A 116 -14.32 -21.89 -17.29
C LYS A 116 -13.75 -22.14 -15.90
N LEU A 117 -13.83 -21.13 -15.01
CA LEU A 117 -13.41 -21.26 -13.62
C LEU A 117 -14.18 -22.37 -12.87
N GLN A 118 -15.50 -22.49 -13.09
CA GLN A 118 -16.31 -23.55 -12.49
C GLN A 118 -15.92 -24.96 -12.96
N LYS A 119 -15.37 -25.08 -14.17
CA LYS A 119 -14.85 -26.34 -14.72
C LYS A 119 -13.41 -26.65 -14.31
N GLY A 120 -12.77 -25.75 -13.55
CA GLY A 120 -11.35 -25.88 -13.21
C GLY A 120 -10.41 -25.57 -14.39
N GLU A 121 -10.91 -24.87 -15.42
CA GLU A 121 -10.11 -24.39 -16.55
C GLU A 121 -9.69 -22.94 -16.26
N PRO A 122 -8.49 -22.70 -15.69
CA PRO A 122 -8.03 -21.34 -15.44
C PRO A 122 -7.86 -20.59 -16.76
N PRO A 123 -8.17 -19.28 -16.80
CA PRO A 123 -7.88 -18.48 -17.98
C PRO A 123 -6.36 -18.46 -18.25
N GLU A 124 -6.00 -18.45 -19.53
CA GLU A 124 -4.61 -18.25 -19.93
C GLU A 124 -4.15 -16.85 -19.52
N PHE A 125 -3.04 -16.78 -18.79
CA PHE A 125 -2.49 -15.51 -18.35
C PHE A 125 -1.61 -14.92 -19.45
N PRO A 126 -1.84 -13.66 -19.83
CA PRO A 126 -0.94 -12.98 -20.75
C PRO A 126 0.46 -12.86 -20.12
N PRO A 127 1.52 -12.75 -20.94
CA PRO A 127 2.86 -12.50 -20.44
C PRO A 127 2.89 -11.29 -19.51
N LEU A 128 3.46 -11.47 -18.32
CA LEU A 128 3.50 -10.42 -17.30
C LEU A 128 4.41 -9.28 -17.74
N ARG A 129 3.83 -8.22 -18.30
CA ARG A 129 4.54 -6.98 -18.69
C ARG A 129 5.33 -6.33 -17.54
N TYR A 130 4.97 -6.63 -16.29
CA TYR A 130 5.58 -6.07 -15.07
C TYR A 130 6.16 -7.18 -14.16
N GLY A 131 6.59 -8.31 -14.74
CA GLY A 131 7.08 -9.48 -13.98
C GLY A 131 8.23 -9.16 -13.03
N GLU A 132 9.21 -8.36 -13.45
CA GLU A 132 10.36 -7.98 -12.61
C GLU A 132 9.97 -7.12 -11.41
N GLN A 133 9.11 -6.12 -11.63
CA GLN A 133 8.59 -5.21 -10.60
C GLN A 133 7.74 -5.94 -9.54
N ARG A 134 7.25 -7.14 -9.87
CA ARG A 134 6.40 -7.97 -9.01
C ARG A 134 7.11 -9.24 -8.51
N SER A 135 8.40 -9.36 -8.80
CA SER A 135 9.22 -10.52 -8.45
C SER A 135 9.32 -10.71 -6.94
N VAL A 136 9.75 -11.91 -6.52
CA VAL A 136 10.01 -12.20 -5.10
C VAL A 136 11.10 -11.29 -4.54
N ALA A 137 12.11 -10.94 -5.34
CA ALA A 137 13.14 -9.98 -4.96
C ALA A 137 12.55 -8.58 -4.77
N ALA A 138 11.74 -8.09 -5.72
CA ALA A 138 11.07 -6.79 -5.59
C ALA A 138 10.17 -6.74 -4.35
N LEU A 139 9.45 -7.82 -4.04
CA LEU A 139 8.65 -7.92 -2.83
C LEU A 139 9.51 -7.89 -1.55
N ALA A 140 10.65 -8.59 -1.53
CA ALA A 140 11.57 -8.58 -0.40
C ALA A 140 12.18 -7.19 -0.17
N GLU A 141 12.55 -6.49 -1.24
CA GLU A 141 13.02 -5.10 -1.18
C GLU A 141 11.95 -4.17 -0.63
N GLN A 142 10.67 -4.35 -0.99
CA GLN A 142 9.57 -3.56 -0.43
C GLN A 142 9.39 -3.81 1.06
N GLY A 143 9.45 -5.07 1.51
CA GLY A 143 9.37 -5.40 2.93
C GLY A 143 10.53 -4.81 3.72
N LYS A 144 11.75 -4.81 3.15
CA LYS A 144 12.92 -4.15 3.75
C LYS A 144 12.73 -2.64 3.83
N ALA A 145 12.27 -2.00 2.74
CA ALA A 145 12.02 -0.56 2.70
C ALA A 145 10.97 -0.13 3.75
N LEU A 146 9.93 -0.94 3.97
CA LEU A 146 8.94 -0.69 5.03
C LEU A 146 9.56 -0.74 6.43
N GLY A 147 10.43 -1.73 6.68
CA GLY A 147 11.15 -1.85 7.95
C GLY A 147 12.15 -0.72 8.19
N ASP A 148 12.90 -0.33 7.15
CA ASP A 148 13.86 0.78 7.21
C ASP A 148 13.15 2.12 7.47
N ASP A 149 12.01 2.35 6.84
CA ASP A 149 11.17 3.54 7.04
C ASP A 149 10.65 3.63 8.49
N ALA A 150 10.09 2.53 9.01
CA ALA A 150 9.62 2.46 10.39
C ALA A 150 10.77 2.71 11.40
N ASN A 151 11.95 2.14 11.14
CA ASN A 151 13.14 2.36 11.97
C ASN A 151 13.63 3.81 11.92
N HIS A 152 13.63 4.44 10.75
CA HIS A 152 13.99 5.84 10.58
C HIS A 152 13.04 6.76 11.37
N HIS A 153 11.73 6.51 11.31
CA HIS A 153 10.75 7.29 12.07
C HIS A 153 10.85 7.08 13.58
N ALA A 154 11.05 5.85 14.05
CA ALA A 154 11.28 5.56 15.46
C ALA A 154 12.52 6.31 15.99
N LEU A 155 13.60 6.33 15.20
CA LEU A 155 14.81 7.07 15.54
C LEU A 155 14.59 8.59 15.59
N LEU A 156 13.89 9.16 14.62
CA LEU A 156 13.55 10.59 14.64
C LEU A 156 12.68 10.97 15.85
N ALA A 157 11.74 10.11 16.23
CA ALA A 157 10.92 10.32 17.42
C ALA A 157 11.77 10.28 18.70
N ALA A 158 12.68 9.32 18.81
CA ALA A 158 13.62 9.22 19.94
C ALA A 158 14.52 10.48 20.01
N LEU A 159 15.10 10.91 18.88
CA LEU A 159 15.91 12.14 18.80
C LEU A 159 15.14 13.38 19.24
N ARG A 160 13.88 13.53 18.83
CA ARG A 160 13.02 14.66 19.26
C ARG A 160 12.74 14.64 20.76
N SER A 161 12.61 13.46 21.37
CA SER A 161 12.40 13.35 22.81
C SER A 161 13.64 13.72 23.64
N GLN A 162 14.83 13.64 23.03
CA GLN A 162 16.12 13.93 23.66
C GLN A 162 16.49 15.43 23.67
N VAL A 163 15.70 16.31 23.04
CA VAL A 163 16.00 17.76 22.93
C VAL A 163 16.14 18.45 24.30
N ASN A 164 15.69 17.83 25.40
CA ASN A 164 15.83 18.32 26.77
C ASN A 164 16.58 17.35 27.72
N ASP A 165 17.23 16.31 27.20
CA ASP A 165 17.94 15.31 28.00
C ASP A 165 19.43 15.67 28.11
N ALA A 166 19.91 15.84 29.35
CA ALA A 166 21.29 16.24 29.63
C ALA A 166 22.31 15.13 29.34
N GLU A 167 21.88 13.87 29.24
CA GLU A 167 22.77 12.74 28.95
C GLU A 167 22.89 12.46 27.44
N GLY A 168 21.89 12.84 26.64
CA GLY A 168 21.92 12.84 25.17
C GLY A 168 22.15 11.46 24.51
N LYS A 169 21.80 10.36 25.17
CA LYS A 169 22.03 8.99 24.68
C LYS A 169 20.75 8.34 24.16
N ILE A 170 20.86 7.65 23.03
CA ILE A 170 19.80 6.84 22.44
C ILE A 170 20.26 5.39 22.38
N ASP A 171 19.51 4.49 23.01
CA ASP A 171 19.69 3.05 22.82
C ASP A 171 18.97 2.60 21.55
N LEU A 172 19.75 2.31 20.51
CA LEU A 172 19.21 1.91 19.21
C LEU A 172 18.51 0.54 19.25
N ASN A 173 18.83 -0.34 20.22
CA ASN A 173 18.22 -1.67 20.32
C ASN A 173 16.78 -1.64 20.84
N THR A 174 16.43 -0.60 21.60
CA THR A 174 15.06 -0.37 22.09
C THR A 174 14.23 0.48 21.12
N VAL A 175 14.88 1.23 20.23
CA VAL A 175 14.22 2.14 19.27
C VAL A 175 13.94 1.45 17.94
N MET A 176 14.84 0.62 17.44
CA MET A 176 14.64 -0.07 16.16
C MET A 176 13.66 -1.23 16.30
N LEU A 177 12.68 -1.29 15.41
CA LEU A 177 11.76 -2.41 15.29
C LEU A 177 12.48 -3.56 14.55
N PRO A 178 12.50 -4.79 15.11
CA PRO A 178 13.04 -5.92 14.40
C PRO A 178 12.18 -6.18 13.15
N LEU A 179 12.84 -6.41 12.01
CA LEU A 179 12.20 -6.63 10.70
C LEU A 179 11.13 -7.76 10.68
N GLY A 180 11.05 -8.56 11.74
CA GLY A 180 10.05 -9.62 11.93
C GLY A 180 8.78 -9.24 12.71
N MET A 181 8.67 -8.06 13.32
CA MET A 181 7.52 -7.68 14.19
C MET A 181 6.34 -7.04 13.45
N LEU A 182 6.45 -6.71 12.16
CA LEU A 182 5.29 -6.28 11.34
C LEU A 182 4.29 -7.42 11.04
N ARG A 183 4.37 -8.53 11.78
CA ARG A 183 3.52 -9.72 11.67
C ARG A 183 2.88 -10.03 13.02
N SER A 184 1.87 -9.26 13.40
CA SER A 184 0.73 -9.69 14.24
C SER A 184 0.08 -8.48 14.87
N THR A 185 -1.13 -8.17 14.43
CA THR A 185 -2.35 -8.10 15.25
C THR A 185 -3.55 -8.22 14.33
#